data_AF-U2IIW6-F1
#
_entry.id   AF-U2IIW6-F1
#
_cell.length_a   1.000
_cell.length_b   1.000
_cell.length_c   1.000
_cell.angle_alpha   90.00
_cell.angle_beta   90.00
_cell.angle_gamma   90.00
#
_symmetry.space_group_name_H-M   'P 1'
#
loop_
_entity.id
_entity.type
_entity.pdbx_description
1 polymer ?
#
loop_
_entity_poly.entity_id
_entity_poly.type
_entity_poly.pdbx_seq_one_letter_code
_entity_poly.pdbx_strand_id
1 'polypeptide(L)'
;MTIPPHPLWTDTSDVGLFLYKGEVVSERPVALSWEEQLKLFKDRGMKVRETDIDKLKNISYYRLKEFARPLATMTNNQDQLEISYNGIEFREVLTRYYQDKNLRINLLHAIEKADVKDSKSQSIIRSKK
;
A
#
# COMPACT_ATOMS: atom_id res chain seq x y z
N MET A 1 -11.66 -27.80 -18.80
CA MET A 1 -10.39 -27.04 -18.89
C MET A 1 -10.11 -26.47 -17.51
N THR A 2 -9.08 -26.98 -16.86
CA THR A 2 -8.67 -26.56 -15.51
C THR A 2 -8.07 -25.17 -15.59
N ILE A 3 -8.72 -24.20 -14.95
CA ILE A 3 -8.21 -22.85 -14.79
C ILE A 3 -6.89 -22.97 -14.00
N PRO A 4 -5.77 -22.42 -14.48
CA PRO A 4 -4.50 -22.51 -13.75
C PRO A 4 -4.62 -21.87 -12.36
N PRO A 5 -3.89 -22.38 -11.35
CA PRO A 5 -3.92 -21.81 -10.01
C PRO A 5 -3.58 -20.31 -10.07
N HIS A 6 -4.49 -19.53 -9.50
CA HIS A 6 -4.42 -18.08 -9.38
C HIS A 6 -3.11 -17.67 -8.68
N PRO A 7 -2.48 -16.53 -9.04
CA PRO A 7 -1.16 -16.11 -8.59
C PRO A 7 -0.87 -16.23 -7.08
N LEU A 8 0.35 -16.71 -6.76
CA LEU A 8 0.96 -16.98 -5.44
C LEU A 8 1.12 -15.76 -4.49
N TRP A 9 0.38 -14.67 -4.68
CA TRP A 9 0.58 -13.40 -3.94
C TRP A 9 -0.67 -12.84 -3.26
N THR A 10 -1.80 -13.54 -3.31
CA THR A 10 -2.89 -13.28 -2.36
C THR A 10 -2.47 -13.86 -1.01
N ASP A 11 -2.01 -12.98 -0.11
CA ASP A 11 -2.13 -13.17 1.32
C ASP A 11 -3.55 -13.72 1.56
N THR A 12 -3.69 -14.93 2.09
CA THR A 12 -4.99 -15.58 2.28
C THR A 12 -5.89 -14.80 3.24
N SER A 13 -5.37 -13.75 3.89
CA SER A 13 -6.16 -12.76 4.63
C SER A 13 -6.71 -11.59 3.80
N ASP A 14 -6.39 -11.47 2.50
CA ASP A 14 -6.87 -10.41 1.59
C ASP A 14 -7.91 -10.89 0.56
N VAL A 15 -7.96 -12.19 0.24
CA VAL A 15 -9.17 -12.75 -0.36
C VAL A 15 -10.24 -12.71 0.73
N GLY A 16 -11.45 -12.26 0.41
CA GLY A 16 -12.58 -12.11 1.34
C GLY A 16 -13.09 -13.43 1.91
N LEU A 17 -12.20 -14.20 2.53
CA LEU A 17 -12.42 -15.41 3.30
C LEU A 17 -11.83 -15.12 4.70
N PHE A 18 -12.50 -14.25 5.45
CA PHE A 18 -12.15 -13.97 6.83
C PHE A 18 -12.35 -15.26 7.64
N LEU A 19 -11.25 -15.91 8.02
CA LEU A 19 -11.25 -16.94 9.06
C LEU A 19 -11.15 -16.24 10.42
N TYR A 20 -12.29 -16.03 11.09
CA TYR A 20 -12.31 -15.63 12.49
C TYR A 20 -12.52 -16.90 13.33
N LYS A 21 -11.53 -17.26 14.17
CA LYS A 21 -11.59 -18.47 15.02
C LYS A 21 -11.90 -19.78 14.29
N GLY A 22 -11.47 -19.92 13.03
CA GLY A 22 -11.61 -21.17 12.27
C GLY A 22 -12.97 -21.39 11.61
N GLU A 23 -13.86 -20.39 11.59
CA GLU A 23 -15.13 -20.44 10.85
C GLU A 23 -15.08 -19.54 9.60
N VAL A 24 -15.59 -20.04 8.48
CA VAL A 24 -15.71 -19.30 7.21
C VAL A 24 -16.90 -18.35 7.32
N VAL A 25 -16.65 -17.05 7.46
CA VAL A 25 -17.71 -16.04 7.58
C VAL A 25 -17.88 -15.28 6.25
N SER A 26 -18.85 -15.75 5.45
CA SER A 26 -19.55 -15.08 4.34
C SER A 26 -18.79 -14.69 3.05
N GLU A 27 -19.48 -14.83 1.91
CA GLU A 27 -18.97 -14.64 0.53
C GLU A 27 -18.80 -13.16 0.09
N ARG A 28 -18.95 -12.18 0.99
CA ARG A 28 -18.79 -10.75 0.66
C ARG A 28 -17.74 -10.10 1.57
N PRO A 29 -16.79 -9.32 1.03
CA PRO A 29 -15.78 -8.66 1.83
C PRO A 29 -16.46 -7.66 2.78
N VAL A 30 -16.41 -7.97 4.08
CA VAL A 30 -16.88 -7.07 5.13
C VAL A 30 -15.90 -5.92 5.25
N ALA A 31 -16.38 -4.69 5.05
CA ALA A 31 -15.56 -3.50 5.27
C ALA A 31 -15.27 -3.36 6.76
N LEU A 32 -14.00 -3.50 7.15
CA LEU A 32 -13.55 -3.29 8.51
C LEU A 32 -13.67 -1.81 8.89
N SER A 33 -14.08 -1.54 10.13
CA SER A 33 -13.98 -0.21 10.75
C SER A 33 -12.52 0.27 10.82
N TRP A 34 -12.33 1.58 11.03
CA TRP A 34 -10.99 2.16 11.10
C TRP A 34 -10.20 1.63 12.30
N GLU A 35 -10.90 1.37 13.40
CA GLU A 35 -10.37 0.81 14.63
C GLU A 35 -9.91 -0.64 14.40
N GLU A 36 -10.71 -1.44 13.69
CA GLU A 36 -10.33 -2.81 13.30
C GLU A 36 -9.14 -2.82 12.35
N GLN A 37 -9.10 -1.91 11.38
CA GLN A 37 -7.97 -1.77 10.46
C GLN A 37 -6.68 -1.38 11.21
N LEU A 38 -6.75 -0.46 12.18
CA LEU A 38 -5.59 -0.10 13.01
C LEU A 38 -5.17 -1.28 13.89
N LYS A 39 -6.14 -2.01 14.42
CA LYS A 39 -5.91 -3.24 15.20
C LYS A 39 -5.22 -4.32 14.36
N LEU A 40 -5.53 -4.48 13.07
CA LEU A 40 -4.82 -5.42 12.20
C LEU A 40 -3.32 -5.13 12.09
N PHE A 41 -2.93 -3.86 11.99
CA PHE A 41 -1.52 -3.50 12.02
C PHE A 41 -0.87 -3.85 13.36
N LYS A 42 -1.56 -3.55 14.45
CA LYS A 42 -1.10 -3.86 15.82
C LYS A 42 -0.95 -5.37 16.04
N ASP A 43 -1.94 -6.16 15.65
CA ASP A 43 -1.98 -7.61 15.83
C ASP A 43 -0.86 -8.30 15.02
N ARG A 44 -0.44 -7.70 13.90
CA ARG A 44 0.70 -8.16 13.10
C ARG A 44 2.05 -7.64 13.59
N GLY A 45 2.10 -6.99 14.76
CA GLY A 45 3.35 -6.57 15.41
C GLY A 45 3.81 -5.14 15.11
N MET A 46 3.02 -4.36 14.37
CA MET A 46 3.35 -2.95 14.10
C MET A 46 3.12 -2.10 15.34
N LYS A 47 4.07 -1.21 15.64
CA LYS A 47 3.92 -0.21 16.71
C LYS A 47 3.03 0.93 16.22
N VAL A 48 1.78 0.93 16.66
CA VAL A 48 0.75 1.93 16.34
C VAL A 48 0.34 2.73 17.58
N ARG A 49 -0.06 3.98 17.39
CA ARG A 49 -0.67 4.86 18.40
C ARG A 49 -2.14 5.10 18.07
N GLU A 50 -2.96 5.46 19.06
CA GLU A 50 -4.37 5.79 18.81
C GLU A 50 -4.53 6.98 17.86
N THR A 51 -3.61 7.95 17.92
CA THR A 51 -3.58 9.12 17.03
C THR A 51 -3.29 8.78 15.56
N ASP A 52 -2.80 7.58 15.26
CA ASP A 52 -2.53 7.14 13.89
C ASP A 52 -3.83 6.86 13.10
N ILE A 53 -4.96 6.71 13.79
CA ILE A 53 -6.28 6.47 13.18
C ILE A 53 -6.67 7.58 12.20
N ASP A 54 -6.29 8.83 12.49
CA ASP A 54 -6.62 9.96 11.62
C ASP A 54 -5.85 9.91 10.31
N LYS A 55 -4.62 9.37 10.33
CA LYS A 55 -3.85 9.13 9.11
C LYS A 55 -4.41 7.95 8.33
N LEU A 56 -4.83 6.90 9.05
CA LEU A 56 -5.46 5.72 8.47
C LEU A 56 -6.76 6.06 7.74
N LYS A 57 -7.63 6.90 8.34
CA LYS A 57 -8.88 7.40 7.72
C LYS A 57 -8.62 8.13 6.40
N ASN A 58 -7.53 8.91 6.33
CA ASN A 58 -7.20 9.71 5.16
C ASN A 58 -6.51 8.92 4.04
N ILE A 59 -5.71 7.89 4.37
CA ILE A 59 -4.89 7.17 3.39
C ILE A 59 -5.49 5.80 3.02
N SER A 60 -6.32 5.23 3.90
CA SER A 60 -6.82 3.84 3.92
C SER A 60 -5.76 2.80 4.33
N TYR A 61 -6.22 1.76 5.04
CA TYR A 61 -5.41 0.62 5.43
C TYR A 61 -4.80 -0.11 4.24
N TYR A 62 -5.58 -0.43 3.22
CA TYR A 62 -5.10 -1.19 2.07
C TYR A 62 -3.96 -0.46 1.35
N ARG A 63 -4.04 0.87 1.27
CA ARG A 63 -2.95 1.65 0.70
C ARG A 63 -1.70 1.56 1.57
N LEU A 64 -1.81 1.75 2.88
CA LEU A 64 -0.66 1.67 3.79
C LEU A 64 -0.08 0.25 3.89
N LYS A 65 -0.90 -0.80 3.73
CA LYS A 65 -0.46 -2.20 3.69
C LYS A 65 0.57 -2.41 2.59
N GLU A 66 0.33 -1.87 1.39
CA GLU A 66 1.28 -1.96 0.28
C GLU A 66 2.63 -1.29 0.59
N PHE A 67 2.64 -0.19 1.34
CA PHE A 67 3.88 0.48 1.75
C PHE A 67 4.55 -0.19 2.95
N ALA A 68 3.80 -0.91 3.77
CA ALA A 68 4.31 -1.68 4.89
C ALA A 68 4.94 -3.00 4.44
N ARG A 69 4.41 -3.61 3.37
CA ARG A 69 4.85 -4.92 2.87
C ARG A 69 6.36 -5.05 2.64
N PRO A 70 7.07 -4.07 2.03
CA PRO A 70 8.52 -4.17 1.85
C PRO A 70 9.33 -4.05 3.14
N LEU A 71 8.70 -3.62 4.24
CA LEU A 71 9.32 -3.59 5.57
C LEU A 71 9.02 -4.87 6.35
N ALA A 72 8.05 -5.68 5.91
CA ALA A 72 7.61 -6.86 6.63
C ALA A 72 8.66 -7.97 6.62
N THR A 73 8.68 -8.75 7.70
CA THR A 73 9.34 -10.05 7.71
C THR A 73 8.32 -11.11 7.28
N MET A 74 8.73 -11.97 6.35
CA MET A 74 7.88 -13.05 5.85
C MET A 74 8.46 -14.39 6.32
N THR A 75 7.67 -15.15 7.09
CA THR A 75 8.04 -16.48 7.55
C THR A 75 7.13 -17.51 6.88
N ASN A 76 7.71 -18.61 6.40
CA ASN A 76 6.96 -19.72 5.86
C ASN A 76 6.82 -20.79 6.94
N ASN A 77 5.62 -20.91 7.51
CA ASN A 77 5.28 -21.93 8.47
C ASN A 77 4.25 -22.87 7.84
N GLN A 78 4.63 -24.12 7.61
CA GLN A 78 3.69 -25.21 7.23
C GLN A 78 2.72 -24.82 6.08
N ASP A 79 3.27 -24.33 4.97
CA ASP A 79 2.54 -23.89 3.76
C ASP A 79 1.68 -22.62 3.92
N GLN A 80 1.84 -21.89 5.03
CA GLN A 80 1.23 -20.57 5.23
C GLN A 80 2.30 -19.48 5.30
N LEU A 81 2.11 -18.46 4.46
CA LEU A 81 2.95 -17.27 4.44
C LEU A 81 2.48 -16.30 5.53
N GLU A 82 3.24 -16.20 6.61
CA GLU A 82 2.93 -15.29 7.72
C GLU A 82 3.65 -13.95 7.52
N ILE A 83 2.90 -12.86 7.60
CA ILE A 83 3.41 -11.48 7.47
C ILE A 83 3.51 -10.86 8.86
N SER A 84 4.74 -10.54 9.27
CA SER A 84 5.02 -9.86 10.53
C SER A 84 5.60 -8.46 10.29
N TYR A 85 5.09 -7.50 11.05
CA TYR A 85 5.58 -6.13 11.14
C TYR A 85 6.34 -5.85 12.45
N ASN A 86 6.84 -6.90 13.12
CA ASN A 86 7.54 -6.78 14.38
C ASN A 86 8.69 -5.76 14.30
N GLY A 87 8.66 -4.78 15.20
CA GLY A 87 9.69 -3.75 15.30
C GLY A 87 9.47 -2.53 14.39
N ILE A 88 8.53 -2.58 13.45
CA ILE A 88 8.22 -1.49 12.52
C ILE A 88 7.27 -0.49 13.17
N GLU A 89 7.59 0.79 13.10
CA GLU A 89 6.67 1.85 13.51
C GLU A 89 5.73 2.27 12.38
N PHE A 90 4.47 2.56 12.72
CA PHE A 90 3.49 3.10 11.76
C PHE A 90 4.01 4.35 11.03
N ARG A 91 4.79 5.19 11.73
CA ARG A 91 5.46 6.37 11.17
C ARG A 91 6.42 6.03 10.03
N GLU A 92 7.08 4.88 10.04
CA GLU A 92 7.99 4.47 8.96
C GLU A 92 7.21 4.18 7.68
N VAL A 93 6.08 3.49 7.80
CA VAL A 93 5.16 3.23 6.69
C VAL A 93 4.61 4.54 6.12
N LEU A 94 4.19 5.46 7.00
CA LEU A 94 3.75 6.80 6.58
C LEU A 94 4.86 7.56 5.85
N THR A 95 6.09 7.49 6.35
CA THR A 95 7.24 8.18 5.75
C THR A 95 7.47 7.67 4.32
N ARG A 96 7.44 6.35 4.12
CA ARG A 96 7.53 5.76 2.77
C ARG A 96 6.39 6.20 1.85
N TYR A 97 5.15 6.20 2.35
CA TYR A 97 3.99 6.68 1.60
C TYR A 97 4.17 8.13 1.13
N TYR A 98 4.57 9.04 2.03
CA TYR A 98 4.74 10.44 1.69
C TYR A 98 5.94 10.68 0.77
N GLN A 99 7.02 9.91 0.91
CA GLN A 99 8.15 9.95 0.00
C GLN A 99 7.74 9.58 -1.43
N ASP A 100 7.02 8.47 -1.62
CA ASP A 100 6.53 8.06 -2.95
C ASP A 100 5.54 9.08 -3.53
N LYS A 101 4.63 9.59 -2.70
CA LYS A 101 3.67 10.64 -3.11
C LYS A 101 4.39 11.90 -3.60
N ASN A 102 5.36 12.38 -2.83
CA ASN A 102 6.12 13.59 -3.17
C ASN A 102 7.01 13.36 -4.41
N LEU A 103 7.63 12.18 -4.52
CA LEU A 103 8.42 11.83 -5.70
C LEU A 103 7.58 11.85 -6.98
N ARG A 104 6.37 11.27 -6.95
CA ARG A 104 5.46 11.27 -8.11
C ARG A 104 5.08 12.68 -8.54
N ILE A 105 4.77 13.57 -7.58
CA ILE A 105 4.44 14.97 -7.86
C ILE A 105 5.65 15.70 -8.46
N ASN A 106 6.82 15.53 -7.86
CA ASN A 106 8.05 16.17 -8.33
C ASN A 106 8.45 15.69 -9.72
N LEU A 107 8.27 14.40 -10.03
CA LEU A 107 8.54 13.85 -11.34
C LEU A 107 7.60 14.45 -12.40
N LEU A 108 6.30 14.58 -12.08
CA LEU A 108 5.33 15.21 -12.98
C LEU A 108 5.71 16.67 -13.29
N HIS A 109 6.10 17.43 -12.26
CA HIS A 109 6.58 18.80 -12.45
C HIS A 109 7.86 18.87 -13.29
N ALA A 110 8.77 17.91 -13.14
CA ALA A 110 10.01 17.85 -13.91
C ALA A 110 9.73 17.57 -15.39
N ILE A 111 8.81 16.64 -15.68
CA ILE A 111 8.36 16.33 -17.05
C ILE A 111 7.72 17.56 -17.69
N GLU A 112 6.76 18.19 -17.02
CA GLU A 112 6.10 19.42 -17.51
C GLU A 112 7.13 20.52 -17.84
N LYS A 113 8.13 20.71 -16.97
CA LYS A 113 9.20 21.67 -17.20
C LYS A 113 10.08 21.32 -18.40
N ALA A 114 10.29 20.04 -18.69
CA ALA A 114 11.02 19.60 -19.86
C ALA A 114 10.22 19.89 -21.14
N ASP A 115 8.93 19.59 -21.15
CA ASP A 115 8.03 19.80 -22.30
C ASP A 115 7.84 21.28 -22.63
N VAL A 116 7.70 22.14 -21.61
CA VAL A 116 7.64 23.60 -21.79
C VAL A 116 8.93 24.14 -22.42
N LYS A 117 10.10 23.60 -22.06
CA LYS A 117 11.39 24.00 -22.64
C LYS A 117 11.51 23.56 -24.09
N ASP A 118 11.09 22.34 -24.40
CA ASP A 118 11.11 21.83 -25.77
C ASP A 118 10.20 22.67 -26.68
N SER A 119 8.97 22.93 -26.22
CA SER A 119 7.99 23.77 -26.92
C SER A 119 8.51 25.18 -27.22
N LYS A 120 9.20 25.81 -26.24
CA LYS A 120 9.86 27.12 -26.43
C LYS A 120 11.00 27.04 -27.45
N SER A 121 11.76 25.96 -27.46
CA SER A 121 12.87 25.78 -28.40
C SER A 121 12.33 25.64 -29.84
N GLN A 122 11.26 24.87 -30.03
CA GLN A 122 10.61 24.72 -31.33
C GLN A 122 9.98 26.03 -31.84
N SER A 123 9.36 26.84 -30.99
CA SER A 123 8.76 28.12 -31.40
C SER A 123 9.82 29.14 -31.84
N ILE A 124 10.97 29.19 -31.16
CA ILE A 124 12.11 30.02 -31.58
C ILE A 124 12.68 29.56 -32.93
N ILE A 125 12.76 28.25 -33.17
CA ILE A 125 13.22 27.72 -34.47
C ILE A 125 12.23 28.10 -35.58
N ARG A 126 10.93 28.02 -35.32
CA ARG A 126 9.88 28.40 -36.28
C ARG A 126 9.83 29.90 -36.58
N SER A 127 10.14 30.77 -35.61
CA SER A 127 10.13 32.23 -35.83
C SER A 127 11.36 32.75 -36.59
N LYS A 128 12.41 31.94 -36.72
CA LYS A 128 13.63 32.27 -37.48
C LYS A 128 13.63 31.79 -38.93
N LYS A 129 12.55 31.15 -39.38
CA LYS A 129 12.38 30.62 -40.74
C LYS A 129 11.33 31.42 -41.49
#